data_AF-A0A525D527-F1
#
_entry.id   AF-A0A525D527-F1
#
_cell.length_a   1.000
_cell.length_b   1.000
_cell.length_c   1.000
_cell.angle_alpha   90.00
_cell.angle_beta   90.00
_cell.angle_gamma   90.00
#
_symmetry.space_group_name_H-M   'P 1'
#
loop_
_entity.id
_entity.type
_entity.pdbx_description
1 polymer ?
#
loop_
_entity_poly.entity_id
_entity_poly.type
_entity_poly.pdbx_seq_one_letter_code
_entity_poly.pdbx_strand_id
1 'polypeptide(L)'
;MTTQTESSSQKPSAASPVIQKKRSISIVWLVPLVALLVGGWLAYKGLTEKGPVITISFETAEGLEVGKTKVKFKDVEVGVVKELKIGKDLQGVVLTVEMQKGAEPYLTENSKFWVVKARVGTSEVSGLSTLLGGVYIGMEPSREGQLIDHFVGLEKPPIVTSDMKGKHFYLNAGRLGSLDSGSPVYFRQIRVGRVVDYKLDDNGANVVIHIFIDSPFDQFVRENSSFWLASGLDLQLTADGLRVDTESVVSMLVGGIAFSSSLDDSIKAEAQENSRFTLYRTRDEAMDQKYTIEEYYYVEIFETIRGLSVGAPVEFRGLRIGSVKEIEARADFEQLEFSTMVKIGIEKERLNFDTMPDEPPEVQIRRMVAKGLRAQLKTGNLLTGQL
;
A
#
# COMPACT_ATOMS: atom_id res chain seq x y z
N MET A 1 -110.83 92.15 -7.90
CA MET A 1 -110.57 90.72 -8.21
C MET A 1 -109.10 90.62 -8.60
N THR A 2 -108.14 90.67 -7.67
CA THR A 2 -107.58 89.53 -6.91
C THR A 2 -107.27 88.29 -7.74
N THR A 3 -105.98 88.08 -8.03
CA THR A 3 -105.18 86.82 -7.98
C THR A 3 -103.78 87.15 -8.50
N GLN A 4 -102.78 87.31 -7.63
CA GLN A 4 -101.98 86.31 -6.90
C GLN A 4 -100.62 86.08 -7.56
N THR A 5 -99.62 86.42 -6.76
CA THR A 5 -98.18 86.29 -6.88
C THR A 5 -97.75 84.82 -6.92
N GLU A 6 -96.86 84.45 -7.84
CA GLU A 6 -95.95 83.31 -7.61
C GLU A 6 -94.51 83.73 -7.96
N SER A 7 -93.80 84.04 -6.88
CA SER A 7 -92.34 84.07 -6.82
C SER A 7 -91.86 82.62 -6.75
N SER A 8 -91.03 82.17 -7.69
CA SER A 8 -90.29 80.92 -7.53
C SER A 8 -88.78 81.20 -7.49
N SER A 9 -88.22 80.84 -6.35
CA SER A 9 -86.86 81.09 -5.92
C SER A 9 -85.81 80.43 -6.82
N GLN A 10 -84.80 81.25 -7.11
CA GLN A 10 -83.47 80.90 -7.57
C GLN A 10 -82.82 79.86 -6.64
N LYS A 11 -82.36 78.73 -7.19
CA LYS A 11 -81.42 77.79 -6.53
C LYS A 11 -80.03 77.91 -7.21
N PRO A 12 -78.92 77.80 -6.46
CA PRO A 12 -77.59 78.11 -6.96
C PRO A 12 -77.10 77.07 -7.96
N SER A 13 -76.46 77.54 -9.04
CA SER A 13 -75.74 76.70 -9.99
C SER A 13 -74.58 76.01 -9.28
N ALA A 14 -74.72 74.72 -9.02
CA ALA A 14 -73.65 73.89 -8.47
C ALA A 14 -72.61 73.64 -9.57
N ALA A 15 -71.35 73.99 -9.30
CA ALA A 15 -70.22 73.75 -10.19
C ALA A 15 -70.05 72.25 -10.47
N SER A 16 -69.97 71.88 -11.75
CA SER A 16 -69.71 70.52 -12.20
C SER A 16 -68.35 70.03 -11.71
N PRO A 17 -68.24 68.85 -11.07
CA PRO A 17 -66.97 68.36 -10.57
C PRO A 17 -66.08 67.88 -11.72
N VAL A 18 -64.89 68.44 -11.84
CA VAL A 18 -63.83 67.91 -12.72
C VAL A 18 -63.20 66.71 -12.02
N ILE A 19 -63.64 65.51 -12.38
CA ILE A 19 -63.08 64.25 -11.86
C ILE A 19 -61.73 63.99 -12.54
N GLN A 20 -60.64 64.42 -11.92
CA GLN A 20 -59.30 63.95 -12.31
C GLN A 20 -59.04 62.57 -11.68
N LYS A 21 -59.14 61.50 -12.47
CA LYS A 21 -58.67 60.16 -12.08
C LYS A 21 -57.13 60.20 -11.99
N LYS A 22 -56.58 60.48 -10.80
CA LYS A 22 -55.19 60.11 -10.51
C LYS A 22 -55.13 58.59 -10.33
N ARG A 23 -54.56 57.89 -11.31
CA ARG A 23 -54.06 56.51 -11.13
C ARG A 23 -52.82 56.55 -10.24
N SER A 24 -52.99 56.74 -8.94
CA SER A 24 -51.91 56.47 -7.99
C SER A 24 -51.94 54.97 -7.70
N ILE A 25 -50.96 54.23 -8.22
CA ILE A 25 -50.65 52.91 -7.69
C ILE A 25 -50.24 53.16 -6.23
N SER A 26 -51.07 52.71 -5.28
CA SER A 26 -50.80 52.92 -3.86
C SER A 26 -49.45 52.31 -3.50
N ILE A 27 -48.60 53.09 -2.87
CA ILE A 27 -47.28 52.68 -2.35
C ILE A 27 -47.36 51.44 -1.44
N VAL A 28 -48.55 51.18 -0.88
CA VAL A 28 -48.90 49.98 -0.12
C VAL A 28 -48.71 48.69 -0.92
N TRP A 29 -48.88 48.70 -2.25
CA TRP A 29 -48.66 47.50 -3.09
C TRP A 29 -47.19 47.24 -3.41
N LEU A 30 -46.30 48.19 -3.09
CA LEU A 30 -44.86 48.04 -3.26
C LEU A 30 -44.26 47.10 -2.20
N VAL A 31 -44.84 47.06 -1.00
CA VAL A 31 -44.38 46.20 0.11
C VAL A 31 -44.51 44.70 -0.22
N PRO A 32 -45.65 44.17 -0.69
CA PRO A 32 -45.76 42.77 -1.12
C PRO A 32 -44.83 42.42 -2.28
N LEU A 33 -44.64 43.33 -3.24
CA LEU A 33 -43.75 43.11 -4.38
C LEU A 33 -42.29 42.99 -3.92
N VAL A 34 -41.85 43.87 -3.04
CA VAL A 34 -40.49 43.82 -2.45
C VAL A 34 -40.32 42.55 -1.62
N ALA A 35 -41.31 42.17 -0.81
CA ALA A 35 -41.27 40.92 -0.06
C ALA A 35 -41.15 39.69 -0.97
N LEU A 36 -41.86 39.68 -2.11
CA LEU A 36 -41.79 38.61 -3.11
C LEU A 36 -40.42 38.58 -3.80
N LEU A 37 -39.85 39.73 -4.15
CA LEU A 37 -38.50 39.83 -4.71
C LEU A 37 -37.43 39.37 -3.72
N VAL A 38 -37.52 39.76 -2.45
CA VAL A 38 -36.59 39.32 -1.40
C VAL A 38 -36.74 37.82 -1.15
N GLY A 39 -37.97 37.31 -1.08
CA GLY A 39 -38.23 35.87 -0.93
C GLY A 39 -37.70 35.07 -2.12
N GLY A 40 -37.92 35.56 -3.34
CA GLY A 40 -37.38 34.97 -4.57
C GLY A 40 -35.85 35.00 -4.59
N TRP A 41 -35.22 36.08 -4.15
CA TRP A 41 -33.76 36.16 -4.00
C TRP A 41 -33.26 35.19 -2.94
N LEU A 42 -33.84 35.15 -1.74
CA LEU A 42 -33.41 34.21 -0.69
C LEU A 42 -33.57 32.76 -1.12
N ALA A 43 -34.65 32.42 -1.84
CA ALA A 43 -34.85 31.11 -2.44
C ALA A 43 -33.77 30.82 -3.50
N TYR A 44 -33.55 31.75 -4.44
CA TYR A 44 -32.51 31.62 -5.45
C TYR A 44 -31.14 31.41 -4.80
N LYS A 45 -30.75 32.26 -3.86
CA LYS A 45 -29.50 32.19 -3.10
C LYS A 45 -29.37 30.83 -2.39
N GLY A 46 -30.41 30.38 -1.70
CA GLY A 46 -30.42 29.09 -1.02
C GLY A 46 -30.32 27.88 -1.95
N LEU A 47 -30.81 27.99 -3.19
CA LEU A 47 -30.61 26.96 -4.22
C LEU A 47 -29.23 27.05 -4.89
N THR A 48 -28.66 28.26 -5.03
CA THR A 48 -27.38 28.44 -5.75
C THR A 48 -26.14 28.22 -4.87
N GLU A 49 -26.29 28.22 -3.54
CA GLU A 49 -25.20 28.02 -2.57
C GLU A 49 -25.01 26.56 -2.15
N LYS A 50 -26.00 25.68 -2.37
CA LYS A 50 -25.89 24.25 -2.06
C LYS A 50 -25.04 23.52 -3.10
N GLY A 51 -24.11 22.69 -2.64
CA GLY A 51 -23.39 21.77 -3.51
C GLY A 51 -24.18 20.48 -3.75
N PRO A 52 -23.60 19.54 -4.52
CA PRO A 52 -24.25 18.26 -4.81
C PRO A 52 -24.45 17.46 -3.53
N VAL A 53 -25.54 16.68 -3.50
CA VAL A 53 -25.83 15.74 -2.42
C VAL A 53 -25.49 14.35 -2.92
N ILE A 54 -24.67 13.63 -2.15
CA ILE A 54 -24.26 12.26 -2.46
C ILE A 54 -24.68 11.32 -1.34
N THR A 55 -24.71 10.04 -1.65
CA THR A 55 -24.88 8.96 -0.68
C THR A 55 -23.63 8.10 -0.60
N ILE A 56 -23.23 7.73 0.61
CA ILE A 56 -22.07 6.86 0.86
C ILE A 56 -22.50 5.72 1.75
N SER A 57 -22.23 4.49 1.33
CA SER A 57 -22.55 3.28 2.08
C SER A 57 -21.32 2.79 2.84
N PHE A 58 -21.44 2.50 4.13
CA PHE A 58 -20.40 1.93 4.99
C PHE A 58 -20.94 0.70 5.73
N GLU A 59 -20.05 -0.16 6.21
CA GLU A 59 -20.45 -1.33 7.01
C GLU A 59 -20.90 -0.91 8.41
N THR A 60 -20.33 0.17 8.96
CA THR A 60 -20.64 0.63 10.32
C THR A 60 -20.82 2.15 10.38
N ALA A 61 -21.64 2.62 11.33
CA ALA A 61 -21.77 4.04 11.66
C ALA A 61 -20.89 4.47 12.86
N GLU A 62 -19.88 3.68 13.23
CA GLU A 62 -19.13 3.92 14.47
C GLU A 62 -18.48 5.31 14.50
N GLY A 63 -18.92 6.14 15.44
CA GLY A 63 -18.43 7.51 15.63
C GLY A 63 -18.89 8.52 14.57
N LEU A 64 -19.72 8.12 13.60
CA LEU A 64 -20.31 9.03 12.61
C LEU A 64 -21.55 9.71 13.20
N GLU A 65 -21.58 11.04 13.15
CA GLU A 65 -22.64 11.88 13.71
C GLU A 65 -23.22 12.83 12.66
N VAL A 66 -24.56 12.85 12.57
CA VAL A 66 -25.29 13.76 11.69
C VAL A 66 -25.02 15.22 12.07
N GLY A 67 -24.66 16.04 11.08
CA GLY A 67 -24.39 17.46 11.24
C GLY A 67 -23.01 17.80 11.82
N LYS A 68 -22.28 16.82 12.37
CA LYS A 68 -20.94 17.03 12.94
C LYS A 68 -19.83 16.37 12.13
N THR A 69 -20.07 15.19 11.57
CA THR A 69 -19.08 14.49 10.75
C THR A 69 -18.91 15.22 9.42
N LYS A 70 -17.65 15.60 9.16
CA LYS A 70 -17.23 16.33 7.96
C LYS A 70 -16.60 15.38 6.96
N VAL A 71 -16.78 15.68 5.68
CA VAL A 71 -15.95 15.11 4.60
C VAL A 71 -14.78 16.06 4.37
N LYS A 72 -13.57 15.50 4.34
CA LYS A 72 -12.34 16.27 4.18
C LYS A 72 -11.46 15.72 3.06
N PHE A 73 -10.86 16.61 2.30
CA PHE A 73 -9.74 16.31 1.41
C PHE A 73 -8.54 17.14 1.86
N LYS A 74 -7.40 16.49 2.17
CA LYS A 74 -6.19 17.15 2.68
C LYS A 74 -6.47 18.08 3.88
N ASP A 75 -7.26 17.58 4.84
CA ASP A 75 -7.75 18.32 6.02
C ASP A 75 -8.64 19.55 5.75
N VAL A 76 -8.96 19.84 4.48
CA VAL A 76 -9.92 20.87 4.10
C VAL A 76 -11.33 20.26 4.08
N GLU A 77 -12.27 20.90 4.77
CA GLU A 77 -13.68 20.52 4.75
C GLU A 77 -14.27 20.74 3.35
N VAL A 78 -14.85 19.68 2.79
CA VAL A 78 -15.47 19.66 1.45
C VAL A 78 -16.91 19.16 1.47
N GLY A 79 -17.43 18.77 2.63
CA GLY A 79 -18.82 18.33 2.79
C GLY A 79 -19.16 18.03 4.24
N VAL A 80 -20.44 17.77 4.50
CA VAL A 80 -20.97 17.45 5.83
C VAL A 80 -22.06 16.40 5.75
N VAL A 81 -22.05 15.45 6.69
CA VAL A 81 -23.10 14.43 6.83
C VAL A 81 -24.40 15.11 7.27
N LYS A 82 -25.48 14.94 6.49
CA LYS A 82 -26.81 15.48 6.78
C LYS A 82 -27.80 14.44 7.28
N GLU A 83 -27.61 13.18 6.90
CA GLU A 83 -28.49 12.10 7.33
C GLU A 83 -27.71 10.80 7.46
N LEU A 84 -28.13 9.95 8.39
CA LEU A 84 -27.59 8.60 8.59
C LEU A 84 -28.78 7.65 8.74
N LYS A 85 -28.83 6.65 7.87
CA LYS A 85 -29.88 5.62 7.83
C LYS A 85 -29.25 4.24 7.81
N ILE A 86 -29.95 3.25 8.35
CA ILE A 86 -29.58 1.83 8.18
C ILE A 86 -29.92 1.41 6.75
N GLY A 87 -29.06 0.60 6.13
CA GLY A 87 -29.30 0.01 4.83
C GLY A 87 -30.62 -0.78 4.78
N LYS A 88 -31.27 -0.85 3.61
CA LYS A 88 -32.58 -1.53 3.46
C LYS A 88 -32.50 -3.04 3.77
N ASP A 89 -31.34 -3.62 3.55
CA ASP A 89 -30.95 -5.00 3.84
C ASP A 89 -30.52 -5.22 5.31
N LEU A 90 -30.52 -4.16 6.13
CA LEU A 90 -29.96 -4.13 7.48
C LEU A 90 -28.44 -4.45 7.51
N GLN A 91 -27.77 -4.41 6.36
CA GLN A 91 -26.34 -4.65 6.23
C GLN A 91 -25.65 -3.30 6.03
N GLY A 92 -25.22 -2.70 7.14
CA GLY A 92 -24.51 -1.43 7.15
C GLY A 92 -25.40 -0.20 7.16
N VAL A 93 -24.80 0.93 6.79
CA VAL A 93 -25.38 2.26 6.91
C VAL A 93 -25.20 3.09 5.65
N VAL A 94 -26.19 3.90 5.32
CA VAL A 94 -26.18 4.83 4.21
C VAL A 94 -26.19 6.24 4.77
N LEU A 95 -25.14 7.00 4.47
CA LEU A 95 -25.04 8.41 4.82
C LEU A 95 -25.46 9.26 3.64
N THR A 96 -26.24 10.30 3.90
CA THR A 96 -26.47 11.39 2.93
C THR A 96 -25.55 12.54 3.29
N VAL A 97 -24.72 12.95 2.34
CA VAL A 97 -23.69 13.97 2.51
C VAL A 97 -23.98 15.15 1.59
N GLU A 98 -24.02 16.34 2.17
CA GLU A 98 -24.06 17.59 1.40
C GLU A 98 -22.63 18.06 1.15
N MET A 99 -22.21 18.05 -0.11
CA MET A 99 -20.88 18.51 -0.53
C MET A 99 -20.88 20.02 -0.72
N GLN A 100 -19.69 20.63 -0.68
CA GLN A 100 -19.52 22.04 -1.01
C GLN A 100 -19.71 22.30 -2.51
N LYS A 101 -20.12 23.52 -2.83
CA LYS A 101 -20.21 23.99 -4.22
C LYS A 101 -18.85 23.85 -4.91
N GLY A 102 -18.84 23.23 -6.09
CA GLY A 102 -17.63 22.97 -6.86
C GLY A 102 -16.99 21.60 -6.62
N ALA A 103 -17.55 20.77 -5.73
CA ALA A 103 -17.13 19.36 -5.58
C ALA A 103 -17.59 18.47 -6.74
N GLU A 104 -18.65 18.87 -7.46
CA GLU A 104 -19.30 18.08 -8.52
C GLU A 104 -18.34 17.48 -9.56
N PRO A 105 -17.37 18.22 -10.13
CA PRO A 105 -16.44 17.66 -11.12
C PRO A 105 -15.49 16.59 -10.57
N TYR A 106 -15.49 16.36 -9.26
CA TYR A 106 -14.62 15.43 -8.56
C TYR A 106 -15.38 14.24 -7.94
N LEU A 107 -16.67 14.10 -8.24
CA LEU A 107 -17.53 13.03 -7.73
C LEU A 107 -17.73 11.99 -8.84
N THR A 108 -16.65 11.30 -9.20
CA THR A 108 -16.68 10.25 -10.23
C THR A 108 -16.62 8.86 -9.62
N GLU A 109 -16.86 7.83 -10.42
CA GLU A 109 -16.70 6.41 -10.03
C GLU A 109 -15.33 6.04 -9.44
N ASN A 110 -14.31 6.85 -9.71
CA ASN A 110 -12.96 6.65 -9.19
C ASN A 110 -12.70 7.39 -7.87
N SER A 111 -13.64 8.21 -7.41
CA SER A 111 -13.53 8.93 -6.15
C SER A 111 -13.77 8.02 -4.95
N LYS A 112 -12.84 8.05 -4.00
CA LYS A 112 -12.89 7.16 -2.83
C LYS A 112 -13.22 7.94 -1.58
N PHE A 113 -13.96 7.31 -0.68
CA PHE A 113 -14.29 7.86 0.64
C PHE A 113 -13.92 6.84 1.71
N TRP A 114 -13.41 7.28 2.85
CA TRP A 114 -13.08 6.37 3.95
C TRP A 114 -13.27 6.99 5.32
N VAL A 115 -13.53 6.17 6.34
CA VAL A 115 -13.64 6.65 7.73
C VAL A 115 -12.25 6.82 8.33
N VAL A 116 -11.94 8.04 8.81
CA VAL A 116 -10.75 8.32 9.60
C VAL A 116 -11.12 8.40 11.06
N LYS A 117 -10.56 7.49 11.86
CA LYS A 117 -10.70 7.40 13.32
C LYS A 117 -9.33 7.08 13.95
N ALA A 118 -9.16 7.42 15.22
CA ALA A 118 -7.93 7.13 15.95
C ALA A 118 -7.70 5.62 16.01
N ARG A 119 -6.51 5.17 15.62
CA ARG A 119 -6.10 3.76 15.68
C ARG A 119 -4.71 3.66 16.29
N VAL A 120 -4.57 2.74 17.23
CA VAL A 120 -3.27 2.38 17.81
C VAL A 120 -2.84 1.08 17.15
N GLY A 121 -1.88 1.17 16.23
CA GLY A 121 -1.18 0.01 15.68
C GLY A 121 0.09 -0.31 16.45
N THR A 122 0.70 -1.45 16.16
CA THR A 122 2.01 -1.85 16.70
C THR A 122 3.17 -0.97 16.23
N SER A 123 2.97 -0.22 15.13
CA SER A 123 4.05 0.45 14.39
C SER A 123 3.78 1.93 14.09
N GLU A 124 2.51 2.32 14.06
CA GLU A 124 2.10 3.69 13.76
C GLU A 124 0.81 4.02 14.51
N VAL A 125 0.73 5.24 15.04
CA VAL A 125 -0.50 5.78 15.63
C VAL A 125 -1.10 6.73 14.60
N SER A 126 -2.29 6.40 14.11
CA SER A 126 -2.98 7.18 13.06
C SER A 126 -4.27 7.80 13.61
N GLY A 127 -4.71 8.89 12.99
CA GLY A 127 -5.99 9.52 13.34
C GLY A 127 -6.02 10.20 14.72
N LEU A 128 -4.88 10.58 15.30
CA LEU A 128 -4.84 11.30 16.60
C LEU A 128 -5.64 12.60 16.59
N SER A 129 -5.77 13.26 15.43
CA SER A 129 -6.62 14.44 15.24
C SER A 129 -8.09 14.18 15.60
N THR A 130 -8.54 12.93 15.53
CA THR A 130 -9.92 12.53 15.84
C THR A 130 -10.19 12.42 17.34
N LEU A 131 -9.15 12.35 18.19
CA LEU A 131 -9.34 12.35 19.65
C LEU A 131 -9.92 13.66 20.16
N LEU A 132 -9.63 14.78 19.47
CA LEU A 132 -10.15 16.11 19.80
C LEU A 132 -11.22 16.57 18.80
N GLY A 133 -11.03 16.29 17.50
CA GLY A 133 -11.89 16.77 16.42
C GLY A 133 -13.04 15.83 16.04
N GLY A 134 -13.09 14.63 16.62
CA GLY A 134 -14.06 13.58 16.25
C GLY A 134 -13.71 12.85 14.96
N VAL A 135 -14.49 11.80 14.67
CA VAL A 135 -14.37 10.99 13.44
C VAL A 135 -14.80 11.81 12.23
N TYR A 136 -14.08 11.67 11.13
CA TYR A 136 -14.40 12.33 9.86
C TYR A 136 -14.24 11.38 8.68
N ILE A 137 -14.77 11.78 7.53
CA ILE A 137 -14.66 11.01 6.27
C ILE A 137 -13.55 11.65 5.44
N GLY A 138 -12.53 10.88 5.07
CA GLY A 138 -11.54 11.28 4.06
C GLY A 138 -12.10 11.09 2.65
N MET A 139 -11.69 11.95 1.72
CA MET A 139 -12.04 11.88 0.30
C MET A 139 -10.76 11.86 -0.54
N GLU A 140 -10.72 10.99 -1.55
CA GLU A 140 -9.78 11.07 -2.68
C GLU A 140 -10.59 11.48 -3.92
N PRO A 141 -10.49 12.76 -4.37
CA PRO A 141 -11.22 13.25 -5.52
C PRO A 141 -10.63 12.73 -6.84
N SER A 142 -11.48 12.38 -7.81
CA SER A 142 -11.06 12.10 -9.18
C SER A 142 -11.88 12.89 -10.18
N ARG A 143 -11.23 13.44 -11.21
CA ARG A 143 -11.88 14.07 -12.37
C ARG A 143 -12.13 13.08 -13.50
N GLU A 144 -11.55 11.89 -13.40
CA GLU A 144 -11.61 10.86 -14.44
C GLU A 144 -12.77 9.90 -14.15
N GLY A 145 -13.46 9.47 -15.21
CA GLY A 145 -14.61 8.58 -15.11
C GLY A 145 -15.95 9.32 -15.12
N GLN A 146 -17.03 8.57 -14.95
CA GLN A 146 -18.39 9.11 -14.97
C GLN A 146 -18.77 9.71 -13.62
N LEU A 147 -19.52 10.82 -13.65
CA LEU A 147 -20.10 11.43 -12.45
C LEU A 147 -21.15 10.49 -11.84
N ILE A 148 -21.01 10.22 -10.55
CA ILE A 148 -21.95 9.40 -9.77
C ILE A 148 -22.26 10.07 -8.44
N ASP A 149 -23.38 9.70 -7.84
CA ASP A 149 -23.89 10.22 -6.57
C ASP A 149 -24.01 9.15 -5.47
N HIS A 150 -23.75 7.88 -5.79
CA HIS A 150 -23.76 6.75 -4.85
C HIS A 150 -22.37 6.13 -4.76
N PHE A 151 -21.80 6.11 -3.56
CA PHE A 151 -20.45 5.63 -3.30
C PHE A 151 -20.43 4.49 -2.29
N VAL A 152 -19.45 3.60 -2.45
CA VAL A 152 -19.09 2.61 -1.44
C VAL A 152 -17.89 3.15 -0.67
N GLY A 153 -18.07 3.34 0.63
CA GLY A 153 -17.05 3.83 1.53
C GLY A 153 -16.10 2.72 1.97
N LEU A 154 -14.82 3.05 2.09
CA LEU A 154 -13.78 2.16 2.58
C LEU A 154 -13.67 2.29 4.11
N GLU A 155 -13.66 1.17 4.82
CA GLU A 155 -13.48 1.18 6.28
C GLU A 155 -12.04 1.52 6.68
N LYS A 156 -11.07 1.31 5.79
CA LYS A 156 -9.65 1.64 6.02
C LYS A 156 -9.18 2.69 5.01
N PRO A 157 -8.35 3.65 5.43
CA PRO A 157 -7.74 4.59 4.50
C PRO A 157 -6.89 3.82 3.47
N PRO A 158 -6.88 4.26 2.20
CA PRO A 158 -5.93 3.75 1.23
C PRO A 158 -4.50 4.08 1.70
N ILE A 159 -3.61 3.09 1.60
CA ILE A 159 -2.22 3.22 2.09
C ILE A 159 -1.38 4.11 1.17
N VAL A 160 -1.73 4.14 -0.11
CA VAL A 160 -1.16 5.03 -1.11
C VAL A 160 -2.31 5.78 -1.77
N THR A 161 -2.22 7.10 -1.75
CA THR A 161 -3.14 8.01 -2.44
C THR A 161 -2.49 8.48 -3.74
N SER A 162 -3.32 8.88 -4.71
CA SER A 162 -2.90 9.26 -6.07
C SER A 162 -1.98 10.49 -6.11
N ASP A 163 -1.86 11.23 -5.00
CA ASP A 163 -0.96 12.37 -4.86
C ASP A 163 0.43 12.00 -4.32
N MET A 164 0.62 10.77 -3.85
CA MET A 164 1.93 10.26 -3.48
C MET A 164 2.72 9.96 -4.76
N LYS A 165 3.85 10.66 -4.91
CA LYS A 165 4.79 10.40 -6.01
C LYS A 165 5.71 9.24 -5.64
N GLY A 166 5.91 8.32 -6.56
CA GLY A 166 6.72 7.13 -6.36
C GLY A 166 6.45 6.09 -7.43
N LYS A 167 6.95 4.87 -7.22
CA LYS A 167 6.70 3.72 -8.09
C LYS A 167 6.20 2.53 -7.28
N HIS A 168 5.29 1.79 -7.88
CA HIS A 168 4.81 0.50 -7.39
C HIS A 168 5.71 -0.64 -7.87
N PHE A 169 5.96 -1.63 -7.02
CA PHE A 169 6.69 -2.87 -7.36
C PHE A 169 6.05 -4.08 -6.69
N TYR A 170 6.32 -5.27 -7.23
CA TYR A 170 5.80 -6.53 -6.70
C TYR A 170 6.93 -7.45 -6.26
N LEU A 171 6.81 -8.02 -5.07
CA LEU A 171 7.76 -8.98 -4.54
C LEU A 171 7.10 -10.36 -4.42
N ASN A 172 7.76 -11.39 -4.93
CA ASN A 172 7.34 -12.77 -4.79
C ASN A 172 8.08 -13.41 -3.61
N ALA A 173 7.35 -14.07 -2.72
CA ALA A 173 7.91 -14.80 -1.59
C ALA A 173 7.16 -16.12 -1.39
N GLY A 174 7.84 -17.17 -0.91
CA GLY A 174 7.18 -18.41 -0.53
C GLY A 174 6.27 -18.29 0.72
N ARG A 175 6.37 -17.18 1.47
CA ARG A 175 5.52 -16.86 2.62
C ARG A 175 5.57 -15.36 2.94
N LEU A 176 4.53 -14.84 3.60
CA LEU A 176 4.44 -13.43 3.99
C LEU A 176 5.43 -13.03 5.11
N GLY A 177 5.71 -13.93 6.06
CA GLY A 177 6.56 -13.63 7.21
C GLY A 177 5.84 -12.73 8.23
N SER A 178 6.55 -11.73 8.77
CA SER A 178 6.02 -10.75 9.73
C SER A 178 5.51 -9.46 9.06
N LEU A 179 5.36 -9.47 7.74
CA LEU A 179 4.91 -8.31 6.97
C LEU A 179 3.40 -8.15 7.07
N ASP A 180 2.96 -6.91 7.12
CA ASP A 180 1.56 -6.53 7.00
C ASP A 180 1.44 -5.27 6.11
N SER A 181 0.21 -4.91 5.74
CA SER A 181 -0.08 -3.65 5.08
C SER A 181 0.43 -2.47 5.92
N GLY A 182 1.26 -1.63 5.30
CA GLY A 182 1.95 -0.51 5.95
C GLY A 182 3.35 -0.84 6.49
N SER A 183 3.79 -2.10 6.48
CA SER A 183 5.15 -2.47 6.86
C SER A 183 6.19 -1.65 6.09
N PRO A 184 7.23 -1.13 6.76
CA PRO A 184 8.19 -0.23 6.14
C PRO A 184 9.12 -0.94 5.13
N VAL A 185 9.46 -0.23 4.06
CA VAL A 185 10.53 -0.61 3.13
C VAL A 185 11.73 0.29 3.35
N TYR A 186 12.92 -0.30 3.48
CA TYR A 186 14.17 0.37 3.80
C TYR A 186 15.18 0.30 2.67
N PHE A 187 15.90 1.40 2.46
CA PHE A 187 17.11 1.46 1.65
C PHE A 187 18.21 2.05 2.51
N ARG A 188 19.31 1.30 2.72
CA ARG A 188 20.43 1.72 3.61
C ARG A 188 19.93 2.19 4.98
N GLN A 189 19.02 1.43 5.60
CA GLN A 189 18.39 1.70 6.90
C GLN A 189 17.48 2.94 6.96
N ILE A 190 17.23 3.62 5.83
CA ILE A 190 16.28 4.74 5.73
C ILE A 190 14.94 4.19 5.24
N ARG A 191 13.83 4.56 5.91
CA ARG A 191 12.48 4.22 5.42
C ARG A 191 12.21 5.00 4.15
N VAL A 192 12.02 4.30 3.04
CA VAL A 192 11.81 4.86 1.69
C VAL A 192 10.49 4.45 1.05
N GLY A 193 9.73 3.59 1.73
CA GLY A 193 8.48 3.07 1.20
C GLY A 193 7.72 2.24 2.20
N ARG A 194 6.70 1.55 1.69
CA ARG A 194 5.78 0.73 2.49
C ARG A 194 5.17 -0.41 1.66
N VAL A 195 4.77 -1.47 2.35
CA VAL A 195 3.87 -2.49 1.83
C VAL A 195 2.48 -1.87 1.65
N VAL A 196 1.91 -1.97 0.46
CA VAL A 196 0.56 -1.52 0.14
C VAL A 196 -0.42 -2.63 0.51
N ASP A 197 -0.25 -3.80 -0.11
CA ASP A 197 -1.10 -4.97 0.08
C ASP A 197 -0.31 -6.24 -0.20
N TYR A 198 -0.95 -7.38 0.01
CA TYR A 198 -0.43 -8.69 -0.35
C TYR A 198 -1.58 -9.63 -0.69
N LYS A 199 -1.31 -10.59 -1.57
CA LYS A 199 -2.24 -11.65 -1.93
C LYS A 199 -1.51 -12.95 -2.18
N LEU A 200 -2.22 -14.07 -2.04
CA LEU A 200 -1.76 -15.34 -2.57
C LEU A 200 -1.81 -15.29 -4.11
N ASP A 201 -0.88 -15.98 -4.76
CA ASP A 201 -0.99 -16.27 -6.19
C ASP A 201 -2.14 -17.25 -6.48
N ASP A 202 -2.52 -17.38 -7.74
CA ASP A 202 -3.73 -18.12 -8.14
C ASP A 202 -3.69 -19.61 -7.75
N ASN A 203 -2.50 -20.19 -7.60
CA ASN A 203 -2.25 -21.55 -7.16
C ASN A 203 -1.96 -21.67 -5.65
N GLY A 204 -1.91 -20.56 -4.91
CA GLY A 204 -1.68 -20.51 -3.46
C GLY A 204 -0.28 -20.96 -3.02
N ALA A 205 0.67 -21.06 -3.95
CA ALA A 205 2.03 -21.52 -3.68
C ALA A 205 2.94 -20.38 -3.20
N ASN A 206 2.68 -19.14 -3.62
CA ASN A 206 3.47 -17.98 -3.27
C ASN A 206 2.59 -16.82 -2.82
N VAL A 207 3.22 -15.88 -2.13
CA VAL A 207 2.63 -14.60 -1.77
C VAL A 207 3.22 -13.53 -2.68
N VAL A 208 2.34 -12.78 -3.33
CA VAL A 208 2.67 -11.58 -4.08
C VAL A 208 2.45 -10.38 -3.18
N ILE A 209 3.52 -9.70 -2.83
CA ILE A 209 3.53 -8.52 -1.95
C ILE A 209 3.67 -7.29 -2.81
N HIS A 210 2.73 -6.36 -2.70
CA HIS A 210 2.73 -5.11 -3.42
C HIS A 210 3.36 -4.02 -2.55
N ILE A 211 4.42 -3.38 -3.03
CA ILE A 211 5.12 -2.31 -2.33
C ILE A 211 5.05 -1.00 -3.12
N PHE A 212 5.11 0.10 -2.40
CA PHE A 212 5.26 1.44 -2.95
C PHE A 212 6.52 2.09 -2.39
N ILE A 213 7.36 2.60 -3.28
CA ILE A 213 8.58 3.35 -2.94
C ILE A 213 8.35 4.82 -3.27
N ASP A 214 8.51 5.67 -2.26
CA ASP A 214 8.29 7.10 -2.38
C ASP A 214 9.36 7.76 -3.27
N SER A 215 8.98 8.75 -4.08
CA SER A 215 9.95 9.62 -4.74
C SER A 215 10.66 10.53 -3.73
N PRO A 216 11.97 10.78 -3.90
CA PRO A 216 12.82 10.41 -5.04
C PRO A 216 13.55 9.06 -4.86
N PHE A 217 13.15 8.21 -3.92
CA PHE A 217 13.87 6.97 -3.63
C PHE A 217 13.57 5.85 -4.63
N ASP A 218 12.48 5.97 -5.38
CA ASP A 218 12.07 5.05 -6.43
C ASP A 218 13.15 4.87 -7.52
N GLN A 219 14.00 5.89 -7.73
CA GLN A 219 15.17 5.82 -8.64
C GLN A 219 16.26 4.83 -8.19
N PHE A 220 16.25 4.41 -6.92
CA PHE A 220 17.21 3.45 -6.38
C PHE A 220 16.78 2.00 -6.60
N VAL A 221 15.54 1.77 -7.04
CA VAL A 221 15.10 0.43 -7.45
C VAL A 221 15.54 0.19 -8.88
N ARG A 222 16.48 -0.73 -9.06
CA ARG A 222 17.11 -1.07 -10.34
C ARG A 222 16.73 -2.48 -10.76
N GLU A 223 16.96 -2.82 -12.02
CA GLU A 223 16.65 -4.16 -12.55
C GLU A 223 17.35 -5.30 -11.80
N ASN A 224 18.52 -5.04 -11.20
CA ASN A 224 19.27 -5.99 -10.36
C ASN A 224 19.07 -5.73 -8.85
N SER A 225 18.02 -5.01 -8.46
CA SER A 225 17.71 -4.83 -7.04
C SER A 225 17.33 -6.15 -6.38
N SER A 226 17.84 -6.36 -5.17
CA SER A 226 17.52 -7.54 -4.36
C SER A 226 16.86 -7.11 -3.07
N PHE A 227 15.76 -7.77 -2.72
CA PHE A 227 14.92 -7.45 -1.56
C PHE A 227 15.00 -8.58 -0.54
N TRP A 228 15.09 -8.27 0.75
CA TRP A 228 15.08 -9.27 1.82
C TRP A 228 14.25 -8.79 3.02
N LEU A 229 13.79 -9.74 3.83
CA LEU A 229 13.11 -9.42 5.09
C LEU A 229 14.08 -8.76 6.07
N ALA A 230 13.73 -7.55 6.52
CA ALA A 230 14.42 -6.85 7.60
C ALA A 230 13.83 -7.34 8.94
N SER A 231 14.27 -8.52 9.41
CA SER A 231 13.85 -9.12 10.68
C SER A 231 14.90 -8.86 11.78
N GLY A 232 14.50 -8.34 12.94
CA GLY A 232 15.41 -7.76 13.95
C GLY A 232 16.35 -8.71 14.71
N LEU A 233 16.40 -9.98 14.33
CA LEU A 233 17.36 -10.94 14.89
C LEU A 233 17.71 -11.99 13.83
N ASP A 234 18.84 -11.82 13.15
CA ASP A 234 19.46 -12.89 12.35
C ASP A 234 20.57 -13.50 13.20
N LEU A 235 20.30 -14.68 13.77
CA LEU A 235 21.29 -15.47 14.50
C LEU A 235 21.77 -16.56 13.56
N GLN A 236 22.96 -16.38 13.02
CA GLN A 236 23.60 -17.39 12.19
C GLN A 236 24.71 -18.07 12.98
N LEU A 237 24.61 -19.40 13.07
CA LEU A 237 25.65 -20.25 13.64
C LEU A 237 26.43 -20.84 12.47
N THR A 238 27.63 -20.31 12.23
CA THR A 238 28.50 -20.74 11.14
C THR A 238 29.66 -21.59 11.67
N ALA A 239 30.38 -22.22 10.73
CA ALA A 239 31.68 -22.82 10.97
C ALA A 239 32.63 -21.87 11.73
N ASP A 240 32.58 -20.56 11.45
CA ASP A 240 33.47 -19.57 12.09
C ASP A 240 33.02 -19.11 13.49
N GLY A 241 31.80 -19.46 13.93
CA GLY A 241 31.28 -19.02 15.22
C GLY A 241 29.81 -18.61 15.22
N LEU A 242 29.39 -17.96 16.29
CA LEU A 242 28.09 -17.28 16.34
C LEU A 242 28.24 -15.87 15.76
N ARG A 243 27.62 -15.62 14.61
CA ARG A 243 27.50 -14.29 14.02
C ARG A 243 26.17 -13.69 14.47
N VAL A 244 26.26 -12.62 15.27
CA VAL A 244 25.10 -11.84 15.72
C VAL A 244 25.18 -10.47 15.07
N ASP A 245 24.29 -10.18 14.11
CA ASP A 245 24.16 -8.83 13.57
C ASP A 245 23.34 -7.96 14.53
N THR A 246 24.03 -7.28 15.44
CA THR A 246 23.43 -6.43 16.49
C THR A 246 23.03 -5.04 16.01
N GLU A 247 23.44 -4.61 14.81
CA GLU A 247 23.09 -3.30 14.23
C GLU A 247 21.57 -3.16 13.93
N SER A 248 20.85 -4.28 13.96
CA SER A 248 19.43 -4.43 13.62
C SER A 248 18.43 -4.07 14.74
N VAL A 249 18.87 -3.90 15.98
CA VAL A 249 18.00 -4.13 17.16
C VAL A 249 16.98 -3.00 17.42
N VAL A 250 17.27 -1.75 17.06
CA VAL A 250 16.38 -0.61 17.41
C VAL A 250 15.40 -0.23 16.27
N SER A 251 15.74 -0.51 15.01
CA SER A 251 14.90 -0.18 13.85
C SER A 251 14.02 -1.35 13.35
N MET A 252 14.22 -2.59 13.81
CA MET A 252 13.62 -3.80 13.22
C MET A 252 12.69 -4.59 14.16
N LEU A 253 12.31 -4.03 15.31
CA LEU A 253 11.29 -4.59 16.22
C LEU A 253 9.91 -4.74 15.56
N VAL A 254 9.66 -3.99 14.50
CA VAL A 254 8.39 -3.97 13.75
C VAL A 254 8.39 -4.91 12.53
N GLY A 255 9.56 -5.42 12.11
CA GLY A 255 9.71 -6.12 10.84
C GLY A 255 9.53 -5.18 9.62
N GLY A 256 10.07 -5.58 8.47
CA GLY A 256 9.97 -4.80 7.24
C GLY A 256 10.69 -5.45 6.07
N ILE A 257 10.86 -4.71 4.99
CA ILE A 257 11.63 -5.14 3.82
C ILE A 257 12.82 -4.20 3.68
N ALA A 258 14.00 -4.74 3.34
CA ALA A 258 15.15 -3.94 2.93
C ALA A 258 15.57 -4.32 1.52
N PHE A 259 16.21 -3.40 0.80
CA PHE A 259 16.76 -3.69 -0.52
C PHE A 259 18.10 -3.00 -0.79
N SER A 260 18.81 -3.52 -1.79
CA SER A 260 19.98 -2.88 -2.41
C SER A 260 19.76 -2.66 -3.91
N SER A 261 20.38 -1.63 -4.47
CA SER A 261 20.32 -1.27 -5.90
C SER A 261 21.26 -2.09 -6.78
N SER A 262 22.14 -2.87 -6.16
CA SER A 262 23.15 -3.69 -6.81
C SER A 262 23.79 -4.61 -5.77
N LEU A 263 24.15 -5.82 -6.16
CA LEU A 263 24.96 -6.75 -5.37
C LEU A 263 26.37 -6.95 -5.97
N ASP A 264 26.54 -6.49 -7.20
CA ASP A 264 27.78 -6.38 -7.96
C ASP A 264 28.04 -4.89 -8.28
N ASP A 265 29.26 -4.51 -8.68
CA ASP A 265 29.55 -3.11 -9.03
C ASP A 265 28.90 -2.67 -10.38
N SER A 266 27.96 -3.46 -10.92
CA SER A 266 27.28 -3.19 -12.19
C SER A 266 25.96 -2.43 -11.96
N ILE A 267 25.96 -1.13 -12.27
CA ILE A 267 24.74 -0.31 -12.15
C ILE A 267 23.86 -0.57 -13.37
N LYS A 268 22.72 -1.27 -13.19
CA LYS A 268 21.69 -1.44 -14.24
C LYS A 268 20.74 -0.26 -14.31
N ALA A 269 19.87 -0.25 -15.31
CA ALA A 269 18.82 0.74 -15.46
C ALA A 269 17.85 0.75 -14.26
N GLU A 270 17.15 1.87 -14.08
CA GLU A 270 16.02 1.93 -13.15
C GLU A 270 14.95 0.92 -13.55
N ALA A 271 14.40 0.23 -12.57
CA ALA A 271 13.30 -0.67 -12.81
C ALA A 271 12.05 0.12 -13.25
N GLN A 272 11.31 -0.45 -14.20
CA GLN A 272 10.02 0.09 -14.60
C GLN A 272 9.00 -0.10 -13.48
N GLU A 273 7.99 0.76 -13.44
CA GLU A 273 6.87 0.58 -12.53
C GLU A 273 6.20 -0.78 -12.75
N ASN A 274 5.72 -1.39 -11.67
CA ASN A 274 5.15 -2.73 -11.62
C ASN A 274 6.13 -3.88 -11.91
N SER A 275 7.45 -3.61 -11.92
CA SER A 275 8.46 -4.68 -12.01
C SER A 275 8.37 -5.66 -10.85
N ARG A 276 8.74 -6.91 -11.12
CA ARG A 276 8.69 -8.02 -10.16
C ARG A 276 10.08 -8.39 -9.67
N PHE A 277 10.20 -8.64 -8.37
CA PHE A 277 11.43 -9.08 -7.71
C PHE A 277 11.15 -10.26 -6.77
N THR A 278 12.21 -10.94 -6.34
CA THR A 278 12.15 -11.95 -5.29
C THR A 278 12.40 -11.30 -3.93
N LEU A 279 11.59 -11.66 -2.93
CA LEU A 279 11.84 -11.32 -1.54
C LEU A 279 12.50 -12.50 -0.83
N TYR A 280 13.78 -12.33 -0.51
CA TYR A 280 14.58 -13.32 0.21
C TYR A 280 14.33 -13.27 1.72
N ARG A 281 14.63 -14.36 2.42
CA ARG A 281 14.45 -14.44 3.87
C ARG A 281 15.53 -13.66 4.61
N THR A 282 16.75 -13.67 4.08
CA THR A 282 17.90 -12.99 4.69
C THR A 282 18.68 -12.20 3.65
N ARG A 283 19.50 -11.27 4.13
CA ARG A 283 20.43 -10.53 3.28
C ARG A 283 21.41 -11.48 2.59
N ASP A 284 21.92 -12.47 3.32
CA ASP A 284 22.92 -13.40 2.78
C ASP A 284 22.34 -14.27 1.65
N GLU A 285 21.08 -14.72 1.77
CA GLU A 285 20.36 -15.41 0.68
C GLU A 285 20.22 -14.51 -0.56
N ALA A 286 19.93 -13.22 -0.36
CA ALA A 286 19.89 -12.25 -1.44
C ALA A 286 21.27 -12.08 -2.11
N MET A 287 22.36 -12.09 -1.33
CA MET A 287 23.73 -11.91 -1.83
C MET A 287 24.30 -13.12 -2.56
N ASP A 288 23.89 -14.34 -2.20
CA ASP A 288 24.44 -15.59 -2.78
C ASP A 288 24.00 -15.81 -4.24
N GLN A 289 22.99 -15.06 -4.73
CA GLN A 289 22.47 -15.14 -6.11
C GLN A 289 23.46 -14.65 -7.19
N LYS A 290 24.62 -14.11 -6.81
CA LYS A 290 25.68 -13.73 -7.75
C LYS A 290 26.27 -14.94 -8.49
N TYR A 291 26.04 -16.15 -7.97
CA TYR A 291 26.62 -17.38 -8.50
C TYR A 291 25.52 -18.27 -9.07
N THR A 292 25.09 -18.00 -10.30
CA THR A 292 23.92 -18.66 -10.89
C THR A 292 24.28 -20.00 -11.54
N ILE A 293 25.57 -20.21 -11.85
CA ILE A 293 26.05 -21.44 -12.47
C ILE A 293 26.54 -22.40 -11.39
N GLU A 294 25.64 -23.24 -10.91
CA GLU A 294 25.95 -24.35 -10.00
C GLU A 294 26.16 -25.66 -10.77
N GLU A 295 27.30 -26.30 -10.57
CA GLU A 295 27.53 -27.68 -10.98
C GLU A 295 27.34 -28.62 -9.79
N TYR A 296 26.47 -29.61 -9.95
CA TYR A 296 26.16 -30.55 -8.89
C TYR A 296 27.06 -31.78 -8.96
N TYR A 297 27.62 -32.14 -7.81
CA TYR A 297 28.38 -33.36 -7.62
C TYR A 297 27.83 -34.16 -6.45
N TYR A 298 28.03 -35.47 -6.48
CA TYR A 298 27.66 -36.37 -5.40
C TYR A 298 28.92 -36.88 -4.72
N VAL A 299 28.96 -36.77 -3.40
CA VAL A 299 30.02 -37.29 -2.55
C VAL A 299 29.42 -38.38 -1.69
N GLU A 300 29.94 -39.60 -1.85
CA GLU A 300 29.57 -40.71 -0.99
C GLU A 300 30.49 -40.75 0.22
N ILE A 301 29.90 -40.77 1.42
CA ILE A 301 30.59 -40.72 2.70
C ILE A 301 30.21 -41.93 3.53
N PHE A 302 31.21 -42.70 3.94
CA PHE A 302 31.05 -43.89 4.80
C PHE A 302 31.29 -43.59 6.29
N GLU A 303 31.75 -42.38 6.61
CA GLU A 303 32.01 -41.90 7.97
C GLU A 303 30.81 -41.14 8.56
N THR A 304 30.90 -40.78 9.84
CA THR A 304 29.88 -39.95 10.51
C THR A 304 29.81 -38.56 9.88
N ILE A 305 28.62 -38.19 9.41
CA ILE A 305 28.31 -36.83 8.92
C ILE A 305 27.74 -35.92 10.03
N ARG A 306 27.82 -36.33 11.31
CA ARG A 306 27.29 -35.51 12.42
C ARG A 306 27.94 -34.12 12.40
N GLY A 307 27.09 -33.09 12.33
CA GLY A 307 27.52 -31.69 12.22
C GLY A 307 27.41 -31.12 10.81
N LEU A 308 27.25 -31.98 9.79
CA LEU A 308 26.96 -31.57 8.43
C LEU A 308 25.48 -31.22 8.27
N SER A 309 25.18 -30.11 7.59
CA SER A 309 23.82 -29.67 7.33
C SER A 309 23.67 -29.13 5.91
N VAL A 310 22.44 -29.12 5.39
CA VAL A 310 22.14 -28.45 4.13
C VAL A 310 22.48 -26.96 4.27
N GLY A 311 23.25 -26.43 3.32
CA GLY A 311 23.83 -25.09 3.35
C GLY A 311 25.27 -25.02 3.88
N ALA A 312 25.83 -26.10 4.42
CA ALA A 312 27.23 -26.11 4.88
C ALA A 312 28.19 -25.75 3.72
N PRO A 313 29.22 -24.93 3.97
CA PRO A 313 30.11 -24.46 2.92
C PRO A 313 30.94 -25.62 2.36
N VAL A 314 31.10 -25.64 1.04
CA VAL A 314 32.06 -26.52 0.38
C VAL A 314 33.29 -25.69 0.08
N GLU A 315 34.44 -26.10 0.59
CA GLU A 315 35.67 -25.33 0.49
C GLU A 315 36.77 -26.06 -0.26
N PHE A 316 37.56 -25.30 -1.01
CA PHE A 316 38.81 -25.76 -1.59
C PHE A 316 39.95 -24.90 -1.06
N ARG A 317 40.83 -25.51 -0.26
CA ARG A 317 41.97 -24.84 0.39
C ARG A 317 41.57 -23.61 1.23
N GLY A 318 40.42 -23.68 1.91
CA GLY A 318 39.89 -22.60 2.76
C GLY A 318 39.13 -21.51 2.00
N LEU A 319 38.92 -21.68 0.69
CA LEU A 319 38.06 -20.81 -0.10
C LEU A 319 36.71 -21.49 -0.29
N ARG A 320 35.61 -20.82 0.08
CA ARG A 320 34.26 -21.30 -0.21
C ARG A 320 34.02 -21.31 -1.72
N ILE A 321 33.75 -22.49 -2.27
CA ILE A 321 33.49 -22.75 -3.68
C ILE A 321 32.07 -23.27 -3.94
N GLY A 322 31.26 -23.44 -2.91
CA GLY A 322 29.92 -23.96 -3.04
C GLY A 322 29.23 -24.21 -1.70
N SER A 323 28.19 -25.03 -1.72
CA SER A 323 27.42 -25.42 -0.54
C SER A 323 26.83 -26.83 -0.68
N VAL A 324 26.55 -27.46 0.46
CA VAL A 324 25.79 -28.72 0.54
C VAL A 324 24.33 -28.43 0.22
N LYS A 325 23.76 -29.18 -0.72
CA LYS A 325 22.38 -28.99 -1.20
C LYS A 325 21.43 -30.03 -0.64
N GLU A 326 21.91 -31.26 -0.47
CA GLU A 326 21.08 -32.39 -0.07
C GLU A 326 21.92 -33.47 0.61
N ILE A 327 21.33 -34.18 1.56
CA ILE A 327 21.97 -35.25 2.33
C ILE A 327 20.98 -36.41 2.39
N GLU A 328 21.33 -37.53 1.78
CA GLU A 328 20.49 -38.73 1.72
C GLU A 328 21.24 -39.93 2.30
N ALA A 329 20.58 -40.70 3.17
CA ALA A 329 21.12 -41.97 3.62
C ALA A 329 20.90 -43.04 2.53
N ARG A 330 21.96 -43.75 2.18
CA ARG A 330 21.93 -44.89 1.27
C ARG A 330 22.22 -46.16 2.06
N ALA A 331 21.37 -47.17 1.86
CA ALA A 331 21.56 -48.49 2.42
C ALA A 331 21.61 -49.50 1.27
N ASP A 332 22.75 -50.16 1.10
CA ASP A 332 22.86 -51.36 0.30
C ASP A 332 22.59 -52.56 1.21
N PHE A 333 21.38 -53.10 1.12
CA PHE A 333 20.96 -54.24 1.94
C PHE A 333 21.49 -55.59 1.45
N GLU A 334 22.05 -55.66 0.23
CA GLU A 334 22.72 -56.87 -0.27
C GLU A 334 24.13 -56.99 0.31
N GLN A 335 24.84 -55.87 0.37
CA GLN A 335 26.20 -55.80 0.92
C GLN A 335 26.22 -55.43 2.42
N LEU A 336 25.07 -55.07 2.99
CA LEU A 336 24.92 -54.52 4.34
C LEU A 336 25.80 -53.28 4.57
N GLU A 337 26.02 -52.51 3.52
CA GLU A 337 26.80 -51.26 3.57
C GLU A 337 25.86 -50.06 3.67
N PHE A 338 26.16 -49.16 4.61
CA PHE A 338 25.43 -47.93 4.81
C PHE A 338 26.36 -46.76 4.52
N SER A 339 25.94 -45.89 3.61
CA SER A 339 26.66 -44.69 3.23
C SER A 339 25.72 -43.49 3.25
N THR A 340 26.29 -42.30 3.24
CA THR A 340 25.53 -41.07 3.03
C THR A 340 25.91 -40.50 1.68
N MET A 341 24.92 -40.27 0.84
CA MET A 341 25.09 -39.53 -0.41
C MET A 341 24.86 -38.04 -0.14
N VAL A 342 25.90 -37.24 -0.32
CA VAL A 342 25.84 -35.79 -0.13
C VAL A 342 25.90 -35.11 -1.50
N LYS A 343 24.84 -34.39 -1.85
CA LYS A 343 24.82 -33.55 -3.05
C LYS A 343 25.44 -32.20 -2.71
N ILE A 344 26.50 -31.84 -3.42
CA ILE A 344 27.15 -30.54 -3.32
C ILE A 344 26.91 -29.73 -4.59
N GLY A 345 26.66 -28.44 -4.46
CA GLY A 345 26.61 -27.49 -5.57
C GLY A 345 27.88 -26.66 -5.57
N ILE A 346 28.67 -26.74 -6.63
CA ILE A 346 29.88 -25.94 -6.85
C ILE A 346 29.54 -24.72 -7.70
N GLU A 347 29.82 -23.55 -7.18
CA GLU A 347 29.55 -22.25 -7.78
C GLU A 347 30.73 -21.88 -8.69
N LYS A 348 30.63 -22.18 -10.00
CA LYS A 348 31.77 -22.05 -10.94
C LYS A 348 32.35 -20.65 -10.97
N GLU A 349 31.49 -19.65 -10.83
CA GLU A 349 31.84 -18.23 -10.88
C GLU A 349 32.69 -17.76 -9.68
N ARG A 350 32.81 -18.58 -8.62
CA ARG A 350 33.79 -18.35 -7.54
C ARG A 350 35.21 -18.80 -7.90
N LEU A 351 35.35 -19.63 -8.91
CA LEU A 351 36.61 -20.20 -9.33
C LEU A 351 37.05 -19.52 -10.63
N ASN A 352 38.07 -18.67 -10.56
CA ASN A 352 38.64 -18.06 -11.76
C ASN A 352 39.44 -19.11 -12.55
N PHE A 353 38.74 -19.91 -13.36
CA PHE A 353 39.35 -20.87 -14.25
C PHE A 353 39.61 -20.23 -15.62
N ASP A 354 40.64 -19.39 -15.72
CA ASP A 354 41.08 -18.79 -16.99
C ASP A 354 41.46 -19.83 -18.07
N THR A 355 41.58 -21.11 -17.70
CA THR A 355 42.04 -22.20 -18.59
C THR A 355 41.42 -23.54 -18.21
N MET A 356 40.10 -23.70 -18.35
CA MET A 356 39.52 -25.04 -18.45
C MET A 356 39.41 -25.45 -19.92
N PRO A 357 39.93 -26.63 -20.31
CA PRO A 357 39.55 -27.26 -21.57
C PRO A 357 38.02 -27.36 -21.67
N ASP A 358 37.45 -27.18 -22.87
CA ASP A 358 36.02 -27.38 -23.15
C ASP A 358 35.67 -28.87 -23.08
N GLU A 359 35.73 -29.41 -21.87
CA GLU A 359 35.46 -30.81 -21.55
C GLU A 359 34.22 -30.90 -20.68
N PRO A 360 33.40 -31.95 -20.81
CA PRO A 360 32.26 -32.17 -19.93
C PRO A 360 32.69 -32.22 -18.45
N PRO A 361 31.90 -31.67 -17.51
CA PRO A 361 32.23 -31.64 -16.08
C PRO A 361 32.63 -33.01 -15.50
N GLU A 362 31.98 -34.08 -15.99
CA GLU A 362 32.29 -35.45 -15.62
C GLU A 362 33.74 -35.88 -15.95
N VAL A 363 34.28 -35.40 -17.08
CA VAL A 363 35.65 -35.71 -17.49
C VAL A 363 36.64 -34.93 -16.64
N GLN A 364 36.33 -33.67 -16.35
CA GLN A 364 37.16 -32.80 -15.53
C GLN A 364 37.28 -33.34 -14.10
N ILE A 365 36.16 -33.69 -13.45
CA ILE A 365 36.18 -34.20 -12.08
C ILE A 365 36.88 -35.56 -12.01
N ARG A 366 36.69 -36.46 -12.97
CA ARG A 366 37.41 -37.74 -13.03
C ARG A 366 38.92 -37.53 -13.14
N ARG A 367 39.37 -36.57 -13.96
CA ARG A 367 40.79 -36.21 -14.05
C ARG A 367 41.32 -35.64 -12.74
N MET A 368 40.57 -34.75 -12.08
CA MET A 368 40.97 -34.19 -10.80
C MET A 368 41.07 -35.28 -9.72
N VAL A 369 40.11 -36.19 -9.67
CA VAL A 369 40.11 -37.35 -8.77
C VAL A 369 41.29 -38.28 -9.06
N ALA A 370 41.59 -38.56 -10.34
CA ALA A 370 42.76 -39.34 -10.74
C ALA A 370 44.08 -38.66 -10.31
N LYS A 371 44.11 -37.32 -10.28
CA LYS A 371 45.24 -36.52 -9.76
C LYS A 371 45.22 -36.31 -8.25
N GLY A 372 44.30 -36.94 -7.52
CA GLY A 372 44.28 -36.95 -6.06
C GLY A 372 43.28 -36.01 -5.40
N LEU A 373 42.35 -35.37 -6.14
CA LEU A 373 41.24 -34.65 -5.53
C LEU A 373 40.39 -35.61 -4.70
N ARG A 374 40.16 -35.28 -3.43
CA ARG A 374 39.31 -36.03 -2.51
C ARG A 374 38.46 -35.06 -1.71
N ALA A 375 37.22 -35.45 -1.44
CA ALA A 375 36.36 -34.76 -0.49
C ALA A 375 36.71 -35.25 0.93
N GLN A 376 36.66 -34.34 1.90
CA GLN A 376 36.89 -34.65 3.31
C GLN A 376 35.93 -33.81 4.13
N LEU A 377 35.38 -34.41 5.19
CA LEU A 377 34.70 -33.66 6.23
C LEU A 377 35.76 -33.05 7.15
N LYS A 378 35.67 -31.75 7.40
CA LYS A 378 36.51 -31.05 8.37
C LYS A 378 35.62 -30.32 9.34
N THR A 379 36.04 -30.19 10.59
CA THR A 379 35.30 -29.40 11.57
C THR A 379 35.55 -27.93 11.29
N GLY A 380 34.51 -27.21 10.84
CA GLY A 380 34.53 -25.76 10.75
C GLY A 380 34.57 -25.10 12.13
N ASN A 381 33.73 -25.57 13.05
CA ASN A 381 33.62 -24.99 14.39
C ASN A 381 33.86 -26.01 15.52
N LEU A 382 34.90 -25.82 16.32
CA LEU A 382 35.22 -26.71 17.44
C LEU A 382 34.24 -26.59 18.62
N LEU A 383 33.53 -25.46 18.76
CA LEU A 383 32.58 -25.23 19.85
C LEU A 383 31.21 -25.87 19.57
N THR A 384 30.77 -25.85 18.32
CA THR A 384 29.44 -26.36 17.91
C THR A 384 29.51 -27.76 17.29
N GLY A 385 30.71 -28.20 16.88
CA GLY A 385 30.91 -29.46 16.16
C GLY A 385 30.37 -29.45 14.72
N GLN A 386 30.06 -28.28 14.17
CA GLN A 386 29.65 -28.13 12.77
C GLN A 386 30.81 -28.45 11.82
N LEU A 387 30.47 -29.15 10.74
CA LEU A 387 31.37 -29.53 9.65
C LEU A 387 31.33 -28.51 8.52
#